data_AF-A0A428SQW2-F1
#
_entry.id   AF-A0A428SQW2-F1
#
_cell.length_a   1.000
_cell.length_b   1.000
_cell.length_c   1.000
_cell.angle_alpha   90.00
_cell.angle_beta   90.00
_cell.angle_gamma   90.00
#
_symmetry.space_group_name_H-M   'P 1'
#
loop_
_entity.id
_entity.type
_entity.pdbx_description
1 polymer ?
#
loop_
_entity_poly.entity_id
_entity_poly.type
_entity_poly.pdbx_seq_one_letter_code
_entity_poly.pdbx_strand_id
1 'polypeptide(L)'
;MAKRAIRIGNWQIEPNSSGAAGDGPDQLYRLATEGPIDAIYSDYLAEVNIAMRALEIREHPELGYETAFLTHLGWKTAAAEVVSRGIKVVHNGGALNPRGLYEATTKFLAEKGLNGVKIAWVDGDNVTELVQRRDESYEHLDIDGLDSAEIGKDVLSANAYIGMRGILAALNAGAQIVICGRCCDASPPMALAAWWHAWHLTDWDRIAGSLVAGHVTECGPYSTGGNFCGFKAIPRLWEVGHPIAEIEDDGSCVVTMHEGSNGAVTVDTITAQLVYEIQGPAYLNPDVTAILGGVELEGLGPNRVRLSGVKGIPPPPTTKLAICALGGYQAEVSTYAVGLDIEEKAALQRKQILGRLNPD
;
A
#
# COMPACT_ATOMS: atom_id res chain seq x y z
N MET A 1 -23.47 21.00 3.22
CA MET A 1 -22.14 21.54 2.88
C MET A 1 -21.31 20.37 2.39
N ALA A 2 -20.67 20.47 1.23
CA ALA A 2 -19.75 19.43 0.76
C ALA A 2 -18.62 19.28 1.79
N LYS A 3 -18.25 18.05 2.14
CA LYS A 3 -17.08 17.81 2.99
C LYS A 3 -15.83 18.22 2.20
N ARG A 4 -14.85 18.81 2.87
CA ARG A 4 -13.53 19.04 2.28
C ARG A 4 -12.89 17.71 1.87
N ALA A 5 -11.91 17.76 0.98
CA ALA A 5 -11.04 16.62 0.69
C ALA A 5 -10.52 15.94 1.96
N ILE A 6 -10.44 14.60 1.93
CA ILE A 6 -9.69 13.84 2.94
C ILE A 6 -8.22 13.85 2.57
N ARG A 7 -7.34 14.09 3.55
CA ARG A 7 -5.88 14.01 3.38
C ARG A 7 -5.39 12.64 3.84
N ILE A 8 -4.98 11.82 2.89
CA ILE A 8 -4.53 10.44 3.13
C ILE A 8 -3.05 10.34 2.78
N GLY A 9 -2.21 10.02 3.77
CA GLY A 9 -0.78 9.79 3.57
C GLY A 9 -0.49 8.32 3.36
N ASN A 10 0.38 7.98 2.42
CA ASN A 10 0.92 6.63 2.33
C ASN A 10 2.24 6.53 3.09
N TRP A 11 2.47 5.41 3.73
CA TRP A 11 3.83 4.93 3.93
C TRP A 11 3.92 3.45 3.62
N GLN A 12 5.06 3.01 3.12
CA GLN A 12 5.31 1.62 2.74
C GLN A 12 6.64 1.21 3.36
N ILE A 13 6.75 -0.03 3.81
CA ILE A 13 8.04 -0.68 3.91
C ILE A 13 7.87 -2.03 3.24
N GLU A 14 8.54 -2.20 2.11
CA GLU A 14 8.75 -3.53 1.56
C GLU A 14 10.15 -3.97 1.95
N PRO A 15 10.28 -5.00 2.80
CA PRO A 15 11.58 -5.61 2.99
C PRO A 15 12.11 -6.29 1.71
N ASN A 16 11.32 -6.44 0.61
CA ASN A 16 11.75 -7.19 -0.59
C ASN A 16 11.03 -6.91 -1.93
N SER A 17 10.43 -5.75 -2.17
CA SER A 17 9.93 -5.37 -3.51
C SER A 17 10.00 -3.85 -3.71
N SER A 18 9.43 -3.33 -4.80
CA SER A 18 9.73 -2.05 -5.48
C SER A 18 9.78 -0.78 -4.61
N GLY A 19 9.15 -0.76 -3.43
CA GLY A 19 9.39 0.24 -2.38
C GLY A 19 10.63 -0.12 -1.55
N ALA A 20 11.83 0.05 -2.13
CA ALA A 20 13.13 -0.39 -1.61
C ALA A 20 13.22 -0.70 -0.11
N ALA A 21 13.71 -1.90 0.22
CA ALA A 21 14.11 -2.30 1.57
C ALA A 21 14.77 -1.16 2.37
N GLY A 22 14.06 -0.68 3.38
CA GLY A 22 14.60 0.21 4.41
C GLY A 22 14.02 1.62 4.49
N ASP A 23 12.84 1.90 3.94
CA ASP A 23 12.09 3.08 4.40
C ASP A 23 12.10 3.10 5.95
N GLY A 24 12.52 4.23 6.52
CA GLY A 24 12.92 4.25 7.92
C GLY A 24 11.73 4.00 8.86
N PRO A 25 11.95 3.51 10.09
CA PRO A 25 10.88 3.28 11.06
C PRO A 25 10.11 4.56 11.45
N ASP A 26 10.57 5.71 10.98
CA ASP A 26 10.08 7.04 11.26
C ASP A 26 8.92 7.53 10.38
N GLN A 27 8.52 6.84 9.29
CA GLN A 27 7.57 7.49 8.35
C GLN A 27 6.17 7.71 8.94
N LEU A 28 5.60 6.79 9.74
CA LEU A 28 4.34 7.07 10.45
C LEU A 28 4.48 8.26 11.38
N TYR A 29 5.60 8.35 12.10
CA TYR A 29 5.87 9.51 12.94
C TYR A 29 5.89 10.79 12.10
N ARG A 30 6.61 10.80 10.97
CA ARG A 30 6.71 11.96 10.07
C ARG A 30 5.34 12.35 9.50
N LEU A 31 4.59 11.42 8.93
CA LEU A 31 3.23 11.67 8.44
C LEU A 31 2.30 12.20 9.54
N ALA A 32 2.41 11.65 10.75
CA ALA A 32 1.59 12.03 11.89
C ALA A 32 2.06 13.29 12.61
N THR A 33 3.19 13.92 12.25
CA THR A 33 3.72 15.10 12.97
C THR A 33 4.10 16.28 12.08
N GLU A 34 4.52 16.05 10.83
CA GLU A 34 5.06 17.11 9.95
C GLU A 34 3.95 17.99 9.35
N GLY A 35 2.69 17.59 9.44
CA GLY A 35 1.60 18.42 8.93
C GLY A 35 0.18 17.87 9.15
N PRO A 36 -0.82 18.52 8.54
CA PRO A 36 -2.21 18.09 8.61
C PRO A 36 -2.43 16.80 7.82
N ILE A 37 -3.00 15.80 8.47
CA ILE A 37 -3.36 14.51 7.90
C ILE A 37 -4.62 13.99 8.60
N ASP A 38 -5.52 13.34 7.86
CA ASP A 38 -6.75 12.74 8.38
C ASP A 38 -6.61 11.24 8.55
N ALA A 39 -5.91 10.61 7.61
CA ALA A 39 -5.68 9.19 7.58
C ALA A 39 -4.30 8.85 7.02
N ILE A 40 -3.80 7.69 7.42
CA ILE A 40 -2.58 7.10 6.93
C ILE A 40 -2.91 5.68 6.48
N TYR A 41 -2.41 5.27 5.32
CA TYR A 41 -2.48 3.89 4.91
C TYR A 41 -1.10 3.32 4.61
N SER A 42 -1.02 1.99 4.65
CA SER A 42 0.20 1.28 4.32
C SER A 42 -0.10 -0.04 3.65
N ASP A 43 0.64 -0.32 2.59
CA ASP A 43 0.76 -1.64 2.03
C ASP A 43 2.11 -2.23 2.48
N TYR A 44 2.06 -3.45 3.02
CA TYR A 44 3.21 -4.21 3.49
C TYR A 44 3.46 -5.47 2.64
N LEU A 45 2.55 -5.80 1.73
CA LEU A 45 2.47 -7.13 1.15
C LEU A 45 2.70 -7.10 -0.36
N ALA A 46 3.89 -7.49 -0.79
CA ALA A 46 4.03 -8.12 -2.10
C ALA A 46 3.81 -9.63 -2.02
N GLU A 47 3.68 -10.29 -3.17
CA GLU A 47 3.52 -11.74 -3.25
C GLU A 47 4.63 -12.50 -2.50
N VAL A 48 5.86 -11.96 -2.51
CA VAL A 48 6.99 -12.55 -1.79
C VAL A 48 6.83 -12.49 -0.27
N ASN A 49 6.22 -11.43 0.27
CA ASN A 49 5.96 -11.29 1.70
C ASN A 49 5.02 -12.38 2.20
N ILE A 50 3.94 -12.63 1.46
CA ILE A 50 2.98 -13.69 1.78
C ILE A 50 3.68 -15.05 1.83
N ALA A 51 4.52 -15.37 0.84
CA ALA A 51 5.28 -16.62 0.85
C ALA A 51 6.22 -16.74 2.06
N MET A 52 6.92 -15.65 2.41
CA MET A 52 7.78 -15.60 3.60
C MET A 52 6.98 -15.79 4.90
N ARG A 53 5.83 -15.12 5.05
CA ARG A 53 4.94 -15.29 6.21
C ARG A 53 4.36 -16.71 6.28
N ALA A 54 4.08 -17.34 5.14
CA ALA A 54 3.56 -18.71 5.08
C ALA A 54 4.60 -19.72 5.62
N LEU A 55 5.88 -19.50 5.32
CA LEU A 55 6.97 -20.29 5.90
C LEU A 55 7.11 -20.02 7.41
N GLU A 56 7.05 -18.75 7.82
CA GLU A 56 7.16 -18.35 9.24
C GLU A 56 6.09 -19.01 10.12
N ILE A 57 4.82 -19.01 9.70
CA ILE A 57 3.72 -19.64 10.46
C ILE A 57 3.96 -21.12 10.74
N ARG A 58 4.67 -21.84 9.86
CA ARG A 58 4.95 -23.27 10.05
C ARG A 58 5.86 -23.54 11.24
N GLU A 59 6.78 -22.62 11.52
CA GLU A 59 7.71 -22.70 12.64
C GLU A 59 7.17 -21.99 13.88
N HIS A 60 6.46 -20.87 13.66
CA HIS A 60 5.94 -19.96 14.68
C HIS A 60 4.48 -19.61 14.39
N PRO A 61 3.51 -20.46 14.80
CA PRO A 61 2.09 -20.28 14.50
C PRO A 61 1.48 -18.97 15.02
N GLU A 62 2.12 -18.33 15.99
CA GLU A 62 1.72 -17.04 16.56
C GLU A 62 2.11 -15.83 15.70
N LEU A 63 3.01 -16.01 14.71
CA LEU A 63 3.48 -14.96 13.81
C LEU A 63 2.67 -14.96 12.49
N GLY A 64 3.30 -14.67 11.36
CA GLY A 64 2.62 -14.59 10.07
C GLY A 64 1.99 -13.25 9.75
N TYR A 65 2.36 -12.22 10.50
CA TYR A 65 2.00 -10.82 10.26
C TYR A 65 3.25 -9.95 10.24
N GLU A 66 3.11 -8.71 9.77
CA GLU A 66 4.21 -7.77 9.59
C GLU A 66 4.51 -7.03 10.90
N THR A 67 5.49 -7.56 11.64
CA THR A 67 5.93 -7.02 12.95
C THR A 67 6.47 -5.59 12.85
N ALA A 68 6.91 -5.16 11.66
CA ALA A 68 7.38 -3.80 11.39
C ALA A 68 6.36 -2.74 11.79
N PHE A 69 5.04 -3.01 11.67
CA PHE A 69 4.00 -2.09 12.11
C PHE A 69 4.08 -1.73 13.61
N LEU A 70 4.57 -2.64 14.46
CA LEU A 70 4.74 -2.35 15.89
C LEU A 70 5.98 -1.48 16.14
N THR A 71 7.07 -1.72 15.40
CA THR A 71 8.29 -0.87 15.43
C THR A 71 7.96 0.58 15.08
N HIS A 72 7.15 0.72 14.04
CA HIS A 72 6.56 1.94 13.51
C HIS A 72 5.70 2.69 14.51
N LEU A 73 4.74 1.99 15.11
CA LEU A 73 3.88 2.55 16.13
C LEU A 73 4.67 2.97 17.38
N GLY A 74 5.74 2.24 17.70
CA GLY A 74 6.68 2.53 18.78
C GLY A 74 7.74 3.58 18.47
N TRP A 75 7.82 4.10 17.25
CA TRP A 75 8.83 5.08 16.90
C TRP A 75 8.49 6.46 17.49
N LYS A 76 9.37 6.95 18.39
CA LYS A 76 9.19 8.22 19.10
C LYS A 76 7.78 8.34 19.70
N THR A 77 7.00 9.34 19.29
CA THR A 77 5.63 9.58 19.79
C THR A 77 4.55 9.13 18.79
N ALA A 78 4.89 8.36 17.74
CA ALA A 78 3.96 8.01 16.66
C ALA A 78 2.59 7.52 17.15
N ALA A 79 2.55 6.54 18.06
CA ALA A 79 1.30 6.05 18.64
C ALA A 79 0.49 7.15 19.34
N ALA A 80 1.15 8.01 20.13
CA ALA A 80 0.46 9.08 20.84
C ALA A 80 -0.11 10.14 19.89
N GLU A 81 0.60 10.46 18.82
CA GLU A 81 0.17 11.41 17.78
C GLU A 81 -1.03 10.87 17.00
N VAL A 82 -0.95 9.62 16.54
CA VAL A 82 -2.07 8.94 15.85
C VAL A 82 -3.32 8.95 16.73
N VAL A 83 -3.19 8.53 18.00
CA VAL A 83 -4.31 8.39 18.92
C VAL A 83 -4.92 9.76 19.29
N SER A 84 -4.10 10.70 19.75
CA SER A 84 -4.58 12.00 20.24
C SER A 84 -5.22 12.85 19.15
N ARG A 85 -4.71 12.76 17.91
CA ARG A 85 -5.26 13.49 16.76
C ARG A 85 -6.42 12.76 16.08
N GLY A 86 -6.73 11.54 16.48
CA GLY A 86 -7.79 10.74 15.87
C GLY A 86 -7.48 10.30 14.43
N ILE A 87 -6.20 10.25 14.03
CA ILE A 87 -5.77 9.86 12.69
C ILE A 87 -6.21 8.42 12.43
N LYS A 88 -6.87 8.18 11.30
CA LYS A 88 -7.24 6.83 10.87
C LYS A 88 -6.02 6.11 10.32
N VAL A 89 -5.82 4.85 10.66
CA VAL A 89 -4.74 4.02 10.13
C VAL A 89 -5.34 2.76 9.52
N VAL A 90 -5.03 2.49 8.26
CA VAL A 90 -5.49 1.28 7.57
C VAL A 90 -4.31 0.61 6.88
N HIS A 91 -4.06 -0.67 7.13
CA HIS A 91 -2.98 -1.38 6.45
C HIS A 91 -3.26 -2.87 6.29
N ASN A 92 -2.56 -3.51 5.37
CA ASN A 92 -2.64 -4.96 5.12
C ASN A 92 -1.51 -5.76 5.79
N GLY A 93 -0.76 -5.14 6.71
CA GLY A 93 0.31 -5.81 7.48
C GLY A 93 -0.17 -6.98 8.36
N GLY A 94 -1.47 -7.26 8.45
CA GLY A 94 -1.96 -8.49 9.06
C GLY A 94 -1.50 -9.75 8.31
N ALA A 95 -1.19 -9.63 7.02
CA ALA A 95 -0.69 -10.70 6.16
C ALA A 95 -1.54 -11.99 6.31
N LEU A 96 -0.95 -13.07 6.81
CA LEU A 96 -1.63 -14.35 7.02
C LEU A 96 -2.26 -14.49 8.42
N ASN A 97 -1.98 -13.56 9.33
CA ASN A 97 -2.51 -13.55 10.68
C ASN A 97 -2.98 -12.15 11.13
N PRO A 98 -4.05 -11.59 10.51
CA PRO A 98 -4.57 -10.26 10.90
C PRO A 98 -5.01 -10.19 12.36
N ARG A 99 -5.53 -11.30 12.89
CA ARG A 99 -5.91 -11.41 14.30
C ARG A 99 -4.70 -11.28 15.23
N GLY A 100 -3.59 -11.96 14.92
CA GLY A 100 -2.36 -11.89 15.71
C GLY A 100 -1.82 -10.46 15.81
N LEU A 101 -1.81 -9.73 14.69
CA LEU A 101 -1.40 -8.32 14.71
C LEU A 101 -2.40 -7.42 15.45
N TYR A 102 -3.70 -7.71 15.38
CA TYR A 102 -4.69 -7.03 16.22
C TYR A 102 -4.42 -7.21 17.71
N GLU A 103 -4.18 -8.45 18.15
CA GLU A 103 -3.90 -8.77 19.55
C GLU A 103 -2.60 -8.10 20.02
N ALA A 104 -1.55 -8.13 19.19
CA ALA A 104 -0.27 -7.49 19.47
C ALA A 104 -0.36 -5.95 19.52
N THR A 105 -1.09 -5.34 18.59
CA THR A 105 -1.33 -3.88 18.56
C THR A 105 -2.14 -3.42 19.78
N THR A 106 -3.17 -4.19 20.14
CA THR A 106 -4.00 -3.92 21.34
C THR A 106 -3.13 -3.93 22.60
N LYS A 107 -2.31 -4.97 22.75
CA LYS A 107 -1.37 -5.09 23.88
C LYS A 107 -0.39 -3.92 23.91
N PHE A 108 0.23 -3.60 22.77
CA PHE A 108 1.18 -2.50 22.64
C PHE A 108 0.57 -1.16 23.09
N LEU A 109 -0.64 -0.84 22.63
CA LEU A 109 -1.31 0.41 23.00
C LEU A 109 -1.69 0.44 24.49
N ALA A 110 -2.10 -0.70 25.05
CA ALA A 110 -2.41 -0.80 26.48
C ALA A 110 -1.18 -0.56 27.36
N GLU A 111 -0.02 -1.13 26.99
CA GLU A 111 1.27 -0.90 27.68
C GLU A 111 1.72 0.57 27.62
N LYS A 112 1.33 1.31 26.57
CA LYS A 112 1.57 2.75 26.44
C LYS A 112 0.49 3.62 27.11
N GLY A 113 -0.52 3.03 27.73
CA GLY A 113 -1.63 3.74 28.37
C GLY A 113 -2.67 4.31 27.41
N LEU A 114 -2.65 3.93 26.13
CA LEU A 114 -3.52 4.43 25.06
C LEU A 114 -4.80 3.56 24.91
N ASN A 115 -5.55 3.41 26.01
CA ASN A 115 -6.63 2.41 26.15
C ASN A 115 -8.00 2.80 25.52
N GLY A 116 -8.07 3.85 24.69
CA GLY A 116 -9.33 4.37 24.10
C GLY A 116 -9.51 4.08 22.61
N VAL A 117 -8.58 3.34 22.00
CA VAL A 117 -8.51 3.17 20.55
C VAL A 117 -9.34 1.96 20.14
N LYS A 118 -10.28 2.16 19.20
CA LYS A 118 -10.98 1.05 18.55
C LYS A 118 -10.10 0.51 17.42
N ILE A 119 -9.76 -0.77 17.50
CA ILE A 119 -9.00 -1.49 16.48
C ILE A 119 -9.93 -2.55 15.90
N ALA A 120 -9.84 -2.78 14.59
CA ALA A 120 -10.54 -3.86 13.92
C ALA A 120 -9.56 -4.61 13.02
N TRP A 121 -9.84 -5.88 12.75
CA TRP A 121 -9.18 -6.61 11.68
C TRP A 121 -10.19 -7.08 10.63
N VAL A 122 -9.71 -7.25 9.40
CA VAL A 122 -10.47 -7.75 8.25
C VAL A 122 -9.85 -9.07 7.80
N ASP A 123 -10.71 -10.07 7.65
CA ASP A 123 -10.38 -11.44 7.27
C ASP A 123 -11.21 -11.84 6.04
N GLY A 124 -10.89 -12.98 5.43
CA GLY A 124 -11.60 -13.56 4.27
C GLY A 124 -10.79 -13.60 2.98
N ASP A 125 -9.53 -13.19 3.01
CA ASP A 125 -8.60 -13.34 1.89
C ASP A 125 -7.99 -14.74 1.82
N ASN A 126 -7.78 -15.40 2.96
CA ASN A 126 -7.17 -16.72 3.02
C ASN A 126 -8.13 -17.81 2.51
N VAL A 127 -7.83 -18.34 1.33
CA VAL A 127 -8.57 -19.42 0.66
C VAL A 127 -7.72 -20.68 0.49
N THR A 128 -6.67 -20.82 1.30
CA THR A 128 -5.71 -21.93 1.23
C THR A 128 -6.41 -23.29 1.26
N GLU A 129 -7.37 -23.49 2.16
CA GLU A 129 -8.12 -24.75 2.26
C GLU A 129 -8.96 -25.05 1.00
N LEU A 130 -9.49 -24.02 0.32
CA LEU A 130 -10.22 -24.20 -0.94
C LEU A 130 -9.28 -24.68 -2.05
N VAL A 131 -8.10 -24.06 -2.17
CA VAL A 131 -7.10 -24.44 -3.18
C VAL A 131 -6.51 -25.82 -2.91
N GLN A 132 -6.26 -26.17 -1.65
CA GLN A 132 -5.72 -27.48 -1.26
C GLN A 132 -6.69 -28.64 -1.52
N ARG A 133 -8.01 -28.39 -1.51
CA ARG A 133 -9.02 -29.40 -1.88
C ARG A 133 -8.97 -29.79 -3.36
N ARG A 134 -8.45 -28.91 -4.24
CA ARG A 134 -8.37 -29.12 -5.69
C ARG A 134 -9.73 -29.40 -6.35
N ASP A 135 -10.80 -28.84 -5.80
CA ASP A 135 -12.15 -28.95 -6.38
C ASP A 135 -12.28 -28.14 -7.69
N GLU A 136 -11.48 -27.08 -7.83
CA GLU A 136 -11.39 -26.20 -8.99
C GLU A 136 -9.92 -25.97 -9.37
N SER A 137 -9.70 -25.51 -10.59
CA SER A 137 -8.40 -25.19 -11.16
C SER A 137 -8.41 -23.73 -11.65
N TYR A 138 -7.29 -23.04 -11.50
CA TYR A 138 -7.13 -21.62 -11.77
C TYR A 138 -6.02 -21.41 -12.79
N GLU A 139 -6.33 -20.68 -13.87
CA GLU A 139 -5.36 -20.33 -14.91
C GLU A 139 -4.34 -19.31 -14.41
N HIS A 140 -3.08 -19.46 -14.85
CA HIS A 140 -2.02 -18.51 -14.54
C HIS A 140 -2.21 -17.23 -15.37
N LEU A 141 -2.11 -16.07 -14.72
CA LEU A 141 -2.40 -14.78 -15.37
C LEU A 141 -1.39 -14.38 -16.45
N ASP A 142 -0.12 -14.80 -16.32
CA ASP A 142 0.97 -14.38 -17.22
C ASP A 142 1.55 -15.50 -18.11
N ILE A 143 1.12 -16.76 -17.92
CA ILE A 143 1.71 -17.92 -18.61
C ILE A 143 0.58 -18.74 -19.23
N ASP A 144 0.40 -18.58 -20.53
CA ASP A 144 -0.63 -19.28 -21.29
C ASP A 144 -0.52 -20.80 -21.13
N GLY A 145 -1.64 -21.43 -20.77
CA GLY A 145 -1.74 -22.88 -20.63
C GLY A 145 -1.22 -23.43 -19.30
N LEU A 146 -0.66 -22.60 -18.41
CA LEU A 146 -0.29 -23.03 -17.06
C LEU A 146 -1.50 -22.94 -16.12
N ASP A 147 -1.74 -24.01 -15.36
CA ASP A 147 -2.83 -24.08 -14.39
C ASP A 147 -2.31 -24.45 -13.00
N SER A 148 -2.97 -23.92 -11.97
CA SER A 148 -2.80 -24.29 -10.56
C SER A 148 -2.78 -25.79 -10.25
N ALA A 149 -3.36 -26.66 -11.10
CA ALA A 149 -3.35 -28.11 -10.99
C ALA A 149 -1.95 -28.70 -11.20
N GLU A 150 -1.07 -27.98 -11.90
CA GLU A 150 0.34 -28.33 -12.09
C GLU A 150 1.20 -27.92 -10.89
N ILE A 151 0.70 -27.02 -10.03
CA ILE A 151 1.38 -26.67 -8.78
C ILE A 151 1.42 -27.91 -7.89
N GLY A 152 2.60 -28.24 -7.35
CA GLY A 152 2.80 -29.37 -6.44
C GLY A 152 1.84 -29.37 -5.24
N LYS A 153 1.79 -30.49 -4.52
CA LYS A 153 0.86 -30.67 -3.39
C LYS A 153 1.15 -29.75 -2.19
N ASP A 154 2.34 -29.16 -2.12
CA ASP A 154 2.80 -28.33 -1.00
C ASP A 154 2.42 -26.85 -1.21
N VAL A 155 1.13 -26.57 -1.33
CA VAL A 155 0.58 -25.21 -1.27
C VAL A 155 0.71 -24.70 0.16
N LEU A 156 1.53 -23.67 0.34
CA LEU A 156 1.82 -23.02 1.63
C LEU A 156 0.74 -22.02 2.00
N SER A 157 0.27 -21.25 1.02
CA SER A 157 -0.83 -20.29 1.19
C SER A 157 -1.54 -20.03 -0.12
N ALA A 158 -2.80 -19.65 -0.04
CA ALA A 158 -3.54 -19.05 -1.13
C ALA A 158 -4.37 -17.87 -0.63
N ASN A 159 -4.16 -16.69 -1.19
CA ASN A 159 -4.77 -15.45 -0.73
C ASN A 159 -5.41 -14.69 -1.90
N ALA A 160 -6.71 -14.46 -1.79
CA ALA A 160 -7.46 -13.63 -2.71
C ALA A 160 -7.20 -12.15 -2.41
N TYR A 161 -7.04 -11.35 -3.45
CA TYR A 161 -6.87 -9.91 -3.33
C TYR A 161 -8.23 -9.26 -3.05
N ILE A 162 -8.61 -9.13 -1.78
CA ILE A 162 -9.95 -8.61 -1.44
C ILE A 162 -10.01 -7.08 -1.54
N GLY A 163 -11.24 -6.57 -1.69
CA GLY A 163 -11.55 -5.16 -1.82
C GLY A 163 -11.71 -4.38 -0.50
N MET A 164 -12.21 -3.14 -0.62
CA MET A 164 -12.38 -2.15 0.44
C MET A 164 -13.57 -2.42 1.38
N ARG A 165 -14.49 -3.34 1.04
CA ARG A 165 -15.78 -3.48 1.74
C ARG A 165 -15.63 -3.80 3.23
N GLY A 166 -14.72 -4.72 3.59
CA GLY A 166 -14.44 -5.06 4.98
C GLY A 166 -13.82 -3.89 5.75
N ILE A 167 -12.94 -3.13 5.09
CA ILE A 167 -12.31 -1.93 5.65
C ILE A 167 -13.35 -0.85 5.93
N LEU A 168 -14.24 -0.59 4.96
CA LEU A 168 -15.33 0.38 5.09
C LEU A 168 -16.28 0.00 6.24
N ALA A 169 -16.61 -1.28 6.40
CA ALA A 169 -17.42 -1.76 7.51
C ALA A 169 -16.75 -1.49 8.88
N ALA A 170 -15.44 -1.74 8.99
CA ALA A 170 -14.67 -1.46 10.20
C ALA A 170 -14.62 0.05 10.52
N LEU A 171 -14.38 0.90 9.50
CA LEU A 171 -14.38 2.36 9.66
C LEU A 171 -15.76 2.88 10.09
N ASN A 172 -16.84 2.37 9.51
CA ASN A 172 -18.22 2.70 9.90
C ASN A 172 -18.57 2.24 11.34
N ALA A 173 -17.97 1.15 11.82
CA ALA A 173 -18.07 0.71 13.22
C ALA A 173 -17.24 1.60 14.20
N GLY A 174 -16.52 2.59 13.65
CA GLY A 174 -15.74 3.56 14.42
C GLY A 174 -14.31 3.14 14.70
N ALA A 175 -13.77 2.14 14.00
CA ALA A 175 -12.37 1.78 14.10
C ALA A 175 -11.48 2.99 13.78
N GLN A 176 -10.42 3.16 14.56
CA GLN A 176 -9.34 4.10 14.28
C GLN A 176 -8.20 3.39 13.56
N ILE A 177 -7.89 2.14 13.94
CA ILE A 177 -6.89 1.31 13.30
C ILE A 177 -7.59 0.10 12.68
N VAL A 178 -7.37 -0.15 11.39
CA VAL A 178 -7.91 -1.30 10.65
C VAL A 178 -6.76 -2.11 10.07
N ILE A 179 -6.69 -3.39 10.46
CA ILE A 179 -5.64 -4.34 10.07
C ILE A 179 -6.23 -5.37 9.12
N CYS A 180 -5.74 -5.45 7.90
CA CYS A 180 -6.23 -6.41 6.90
C CYS A 180 -5.23 -7.55 6.72
N GLY A 181 -5.72 -8.71 6.26
CA GLY A 181 -4.91 -9.67 5.52
C GLY A 181 -4.60 -9.15 4.12
N ARG A 182 -4.47 -10.03 3.11
CA ARG A 182 -4.24 -9.57 1.73
C ARG A 182 -5.46 -8.85 1.18
N CYS A 183 -5.35 -7.54 0.96
CA CYS A 183 -6.26 -6.75 0.14
C CYS A 183 -5.48 -6.06 -0.99
N CYS A 184 -6.17 -5.60 -2.04
CA CYS A 184 -5.51 -4.77 -3.06
C CYS A 184 -4.91 -3.51 -2.44
N ASP A 185 -3.79 -3.09 -2.98
CA ASP A 185 -2.89 -2.10 -2.38
C ASP A 185 -3.55 -0.70 -2.30
N ALA A 186 -4.40 -0.39 -3.27
CA ALA A 186 -5.25 0.80 -3.30
C ALA A 186 -6.58 0.68 -2.52
N SER A 187 -6.98 -0.50 -2.04
CA SER A 187 -8.25 -0.67 -1.28
C SER A 187 -8.29 0.12 0.03
N PRO A 188 -7.20 0.22 0.83
CA PRO A 188 -7.15 1.07 2.01
C PRO A 188 -7.50 2.56 1.77
N PRO A 189 -6.86 3.30 0.85
CA PRO A 189 -7.22 4.69 0.59
C PRO A 189 -8.62 4.82 -0.05
N MET A 190 -9.07 3.85 -0.86
CA MET A 190 -10.45 3.81 -1.37
C MET A 190 -11.47 3.75 -0.23
N ALA A 191 -11.26 2.85 0.75
CA ALA A 191 -12.13 2.70 1.92
C ALA A 191 -12.19 3.99 2.76
N LEU A 192 -11.04 4.62 2.98
CA LEU A 192 -10.92 5.86 3.73
C LEU A 192 -11.69 7.01 3.05
N ALA A 193 -11.55 7.15 1.73
CA ALA A 193 -12.28 8.15 0.95
C ALA A 193 -13.80 7.91 0.98
N ALA A 194 -14.24 6.67 0.74
CA ALA A 194 -15.66 6.33 0.77
C ALA A 194 -16.28 6.52 2.16
N TRP A 195 -15.56 6.16 3.22
CA TRP A 195 -15.99 6.42 4.60
C TRP A 195 -16.11 7.91 4.88
N TRP A 196 -15.10 8.69 4.51
CA TRP A 196 -15.05 10.12 4.76
C TRP A 196 -16.18 10.86 4.05
N HIS A 197 -16.42 10.55 2.78
CA HIS A 197 -17.43 11.21 1.96
C HIS A 197 -18.81 10.52 1.99
N ALA A 198 -18.92 9.39 2.68
CA ALA A 198 -20.13 8.56 2.76
C ALA A 198 -20.64 8.11 1.38
N TRP A 199 -19.73 7.66 0.52
CA TRP A 199 -20.06 7.15 -0.82
C TRP A 199 -20.83 5.84 -0.76
N HIS A 200 -21.69 5.63 -1.74
CA HIS A 200 -22.28 4.34 -1.99
C HIS A 200 -21.26 3.44 -2.70
N LEU A 201 -21.34 2.13 -2.42
CA LEU A 201 -20.47 1.13 -3.06
C LEU A 201 -20.66 1.01 -4.57
N THR A 202 -21.56 1.76 -5.20
CA THR A 202 -21.76 1.78 -6.66
C THR A 202 -21.53 3.15 -7.27
N ASP A 203 -20.94 4.09 -6.51
CA ASP A 203 -20.52 5.39 -7.03
C ASP A 203 -19.23 5.21 -7.83
N TRP A 204 -19.31 4.50 -8.96
CA TRP A 204 -18.15 3.95 -9.65
C TRP A 204 -17.11 4.98 -10.05
N ASP A 205 -17.53 6.15 -10.55
CA ASP A 205 -16.58 7.22 -10.88
C ASP A 205 -15.77 7.69 -9.66
N ARG A 206 -16.42 7.77 -8.49
CA ARG A 206 -15.77 8.21 -7.24
C ARG A 206 -14.80 7.15 -6.73
N ILE A 207 -15.23 5.88 -6.74
CA ILE A 207 -14.42 4.73 -6.33
C ILE A 207 -13.24 4.52 -7.29
N ALA A 208 -13.45 4.73 -8.60
CA ALA A 208 -12.37 4.65 -9.59
C ALA A 208 -11.36 5.80 -9.42
N GLY A 209 -11.84 7.02 -9.14
CA GLY A 209 -10.98 8.15 -8.80
C GLY A 209 -10.10 7.87 -7.58
N SER A 210 -10.67 7.29 -6.51
CA SER A 210 -9.89 6.91 -5.32
C SER A 210 -8.97 5.71 -5.54
N LEU A 211 -9.33 4.77 -6.43
CA LEU A 211 -8.44 3.68 -6.87
C LEU A 211 -7.18 4.26 -7.52
N VAL A 212 -7.33 5.17 -8.49
CA VAL A 212 -6.18 5.79 -9.15
C VAL A 212 -5.41 6.68 -8.17
N ALA A 213 -6.09 7.38 -7.26
CA ALA A 213 -5.42 8.13 -6.19
C ALA A 213 -4.55 7.21 -5.30
N GLY A 214 -5.07 6.05 -4.91
CA GLY A 214 -4.33 5.04 -4.15
C GLY A 214 -3.12 4.50 -4.91
N HIS A 215 -3.33 4.11 -6.17
CA HIS A 215 -2.28 3.65 -7.10
C HIS A 215 -1.14 4.67 -7.24
N VAL A 216 -1.47 5.96 -7.36
CA VAL A 216 -0.42 6.99 -7.47
C VAL A 216 0.23 7.32 -6.14
N THR A 217 -0.30 6.90 -4.99
CA THR A 217 0.34 7.18 -3.69
C THR A 217 0.94 5.97 -3.01
N GLU A 218 0.77 4.76 -3.54
CA GLU A 218 1.43 3.55 -3.04
C GLU A 218 2.89 3.44 -3.51
N CYS A 219 3.56 2.35 -3.15
CA CYS A 219 4.98 2.10 -3.39
C CYS A 219 5.90 3.15 -2.75
N GLY A 220 5.53 3.66 -1.57
CA GLY A 220 6.33 4.59 -0.78
C GLY A 220 6.53 5.95 -1.49
N PRO A 221 7.77 6.45 -1.64
CA PRO A 221 8.02 7.78 -2.19
C PRO A 221 8.06 7.85 -3.73
N TYR A 222 7.53 6.88 -4.47
CA TYR A 222 7.58 6.86 -5.93
C TYR A 222 7.06 8.16 -6.57
N SER A 223 5.86 8.59 -6.20
CA SER A 223 5.25 9.83 -6.69
C SER A 223 5.91 11.13 -6.19
N THR A 224 6.78 11.03 -5.18
CA THR A 224 7.60 12.14 -4.67
C THR A 224 9.04 12.09 -5.16
N GLY A 225 9.35 11.17 -6.10
CA GLY A 225 10.64 11.09 -6.81
C GLY A 225 11.46 9.84 -6.52
N GLY A 226 11.04 8.96 -5.62
CA GLY A 226 11.79 7.80 -5.14
C GLY A 226 12.24 6.82 -6.24
N ASN A 227 11.50 6.75 -7.35
CA ASN A 227 11.89 6.00 -8.55
C ASN A 227 11.54 6.78 -9.82
N PHE A 228 12.06 8.00 -9.88
CA PHE A 228 11.88 8.87 -11.04
C PHE A 228 13.15 8.89 -11.90
N CYS A 229 13.00 8.72 -13.22
CA CYS A 229 14.14 8.76 -14.13
C CYS A 229 14.85 10.12 -14.17
N GLY A 230 14.14 11.21 -13.83
CA GLY A 230 14.70 12.55 -13.64
C GLY A 230 15.33 12.78 -12.26
N PHE A 231 15.77 11.73 -11.56
CA PHE A 231 16.30 11.76 -10.19
C PHE A 231 17.36 12.84 -9.92
N LYS A 232 18.16 13.23 -10.93
CA LYS A 232 19.18 14.27 -10.81
C LYS A 232 18.61 15.65 -10.44
N ALA A 233 17.32 15.90 -10.73
CA ALA A 233 16.64 17.14 -10.38
C ALA A 233 16.19 17.21 -8.91
N ILE A 234 16.23 16.09 -8.19
CA ILE A 234 15.70 15.99 -6.83
C ILE A 234 16.87 15.86 -5.84
N PRO A 235 17.15 16.90 -5.04
CA PRO A 235 18.22 16.85 -4.06
C PRO A 235 17.91 15.81 -2.99
N ARG A 236 18.95 15.25 -2.35
CA ARG A 236 18.82 14.32 -1.21
C ARG A 236 17.79 13.19 -1.41
N LEU A 237 17.80 12.53 -2.57
CA LEU A 237 16.82 11.47 -2.89
C LEU A 237 16.82 10.28 -1.91
N TRP A 238 17.83 10.15 -1.05
CA TRP A 238 17.87 9.19 0.06
C TRP A 238 17.00 9.59 1.27
N GLU A 239 16.42 10.78 1.26
CA GLU A 239 15.56 11.34 2.32
C GLU A 239 14.40 12.10 1.66
N VAL A 240 13.46 11.37 1.08
CA VAL A 240 12.27 11.93 0.42
C VAL A 240 11.05 11.87 1.34
N GLY A 241 10.14 12.81 1.16
CA GLY A 241 8.83 12.83 1.79
C GLY A 241 7.91 11.81 1.15
N HIS A 242 6.89 11.40 1.89
CA HIS A 242 5.89 10.47 1.39
C HIS A 242 4.70 11.21 0.77
N PRO A 243 4.04 10.61 -0.24
CA PRO A 243 2.92 11.23 -0.90
C PRO A 243 1.69 11.29 0.02
N ILE A 244 0.89 12.33 -0.21
CA ILE A 244 -0.41 12.56 0.40
C ILE A 244 -1.40 12.81 -0.74
N ALA A 245 -2.48 12.03 -0.77
CA ALA A 245 -3.63 12.28 -1.62
C ALA A 245 -4.67 13.11 -0.87
N GLU A 246 -5.07 14.24 -1.46
CA GLU A 246 -6.21 15.04 -1.04
C GLU A 246 -7.41 14.66 -1.92
N ILE A 247 -8.22 13.69 -1.49
CA ILE A 247 -9.30 13.12 -2.31
C ILE A 247 -10.62 13.87 -2.05
N GLU A 248 -11.18 14.48 -3.09
CA GLU A 248 -12.44 15.23 -3.09
C GLU A 248 -13.67 14.29 -3.18
N ASP A 249 -14.87 14.79 -2.86
CA ASP A 249 -16.12 13.99 -2.90
C ASP A 249 -16.46 13.45 -4.30
N ASP A 250 -15.96 14.08 -5.36
CA ASP A 250 -16.18 13.63 -6.74
C ASP A 250 -15.18 12.55 -7.20
N GLY A 251 -14.22 12.18 -6.34
CA GLY A 251 -13.16 11.21 -6.65
C GLY A 251 -11.93 11.80 -7.32
N SER A 252 -11.95 13.08 -7.72
CA SER A 252 -10.72 13.77 -8.12
C SER A 252 -9.81 13.98 -6.91
N CYS A 253 -8.51 14.13 -7.14
CA CYS A 253 -7.58 14.35 -6.04
C CYS A 253 -6.45 15.32 -6.37
N VAL A 254 -5.80 15.85 -5.34
CA VAL A 254 -4.50 16.51 -5.46
C VAL A 254 -3.47 15.65 -4.74
N VAL A 255 -2.46 15.20 -5.48
CA VAL A 255 -1.27 14.56 -4.90
C VAL A 255 -0.28 15.63 -4.49
N THR A 256 0.22 15.52 -3.26
CA THR A 256 1.16 16.45 -2.63
C THR A 256 2.05 15.69 -1.64
N MET A 257 2.90 16.40 -0.90
CA MET A 257 3.56 15.91 0.31
C MET A 257 3.45 16.98 1.41
N HIS A 258 3.96 16.69 2.62
CA HIS A 258 4.02 17.70 3.68
C HIS A 258 4.93 18.87 3.26
N GLU A 259 4.59 20.07 3.74
CA GLU A 259 5.38 21.26 3.46
C GLU A 259 6.76 21.13 4.11
N GLY A 260 7.81 21.49 3.37
CA GLY A 260 9.20 21.36 3.84
C GLY A 260 9.80 19.96 3.68
N SER A 261 9.02 18.94 3.33
CA SER A 261 9.58 17.64 2.95
C SER A 261 10.40 17.75 1.67
N ASN A 262 11.49 16.98 1.61
CA ASN A 262 12.32 16.87 0.41
C ASN A 262 11.67 15.91 -0.61
N GLY A 263 11.95 16.08 -1.89
CA GLY A 263 11.27 15.34 -2.98
C GLY A 263 10.70 16.29 -4.01
N ALA A 264 9.99 15.74 -4.99
CA ALA A 264 9.27 16.51 -5.99
C ALA A 264 7.96 15.81 -6.37
N VAL A 265 6.85 16.55 -6.31
CA VAL A 265 5.57 16.10 -6.87
C VAL A 265 5.29 16.93 -8.12
N THR A 266 5.48 16.33 -9.29
CA THR A 266 5.32 16.97 -10.60
C THR A 266 4.45 16.09 -11.50
N VAL A 267 3.96 16.65 -12.62
CA VAL A 267 3.22 15.85 -13.60
C VAL A 267 4.03 14.64 -14.04
N ASP A 268 5.35 14.77 -14.18
CA ASP A 268 6.23 13.67 -14.59
C ASP A 268 6.35 12.57 -13.52
N THR A 269 6.48 12.93 -12.22
CA THR A 269 6.55 11.92 -11.15
C THR A 269 5.23 11.19 -11.00
N ILE A 270 4.09 11.90 -11.08
CA ILE A 270 2.77 11.28 -11.05
C ILE A 270 2.51 10.44 -12.30
N THR A 271 2.95 10.88 -13.48
CA THR A 271 2.82 10.09 -14.72
C THR A 271 3.61 8.80 -14.63
N ALA A 272 4.85 8.85 -14.12
CA ALA A 272 5.68 7.67 -13.93
C ALA A 272 5.01 6.62 -13.04
N GLN A 273 4.37 7.06 -11.94
CA GLN A 273 3.62 6.16 -11.08
C GLN A 273 2.31 5.68 -11.69
N LEU A 274 1.58 6.57 -12.38
CA LEU A 274 0.31 6.23 -13.00
C LEU A 274 0.44 5.09 -14.02
N VAL A 275 1.56 5.00 -14.74
CA VAL A 275 1.81 3.94 -15.73
C VAL A 275 2.54 2.72 -15.16
N TYR A 276 2.97 2.77 -13.90
CA TYR A 276 3.63 1.66 -13.22
C TYR A 276 2.63 0.51 -13.01
N GLU A 277 3.02 -0.73 -13.35
CA GLU A 277 2.20 -1.95 -13.17
C GLU A 277 0.79 -1.94 -13.80
N ILE A 278 0.54 -1.04 -14.74
CA ILE A 278 -0.72 -0.98 -15.48
C ILE A 278 -0.64 -1.87 -16.73
N GLN A 279 -1.51 -2.88 -16.80
CA GLN A 279 -1.58 -3.83 -17.92
C GLN A 279 -2.37 -3.30 -19.13
N GLY A 280 -3.13 -2.21 -18.97
CA GLY A 280 -3.94 -1.66 -20.05
C GLY A 280 -4.87 -0.52 -19.61
N PRO A 281 -5.75 -0.04 -20.51
CA PRO A 281 -6.60 1.11 -20.24
C PRO A 281 -7.73 0.84 -19.23
N ALA A 282 -8.03 -0.43 -18.96
CA ALA A 282 -8.96 -0.85 -17.92
C ALA A 282 -8.16 -1.45 -16.76
N TYR A 283 -8.11 -0.72 -15.65
CA TYR A 283 -7.42 -1.13 -14.44
C TYR A 283 -8.39 -1.82 -13.48
N LEU A 284 -8.15 -3.10 -13.23
CA LEU A 284 -9.07 -3.98 -12.51
C LEU A 284 -8.81 -3.91 -11.00
N ASN A 285 -9.88 -3.72 -10.22
CA ASN A 285 -9.88 -3.84 -8.77
C ASN A 285 -11.17 -4.57 -8.33
N PRO A 286 -11.17 -5.33 -7.22
CA PRO A 286 -12.34 -6.07 -6.74
C PRO A 286 -13.59 -5.23 -6.49
N ASP A 287 -13.44 -3.91 -6.30
CA ASP A 287 -14.57 -3.00 -6.04
C ASP A 287 -14.97 -2.17 -7.25
N VAL A 288 -14.09 -1.97 -8.24
CA VAL A 288 -14.37 -1.18 -9.45
C VAL A 288 -13.37 -1.51 -10.56
N THR A 289 -13.75 -1.32 -11.82
CA THR A 289 -12.76 -1.20 -12.90
C THR A 289 -12.60 0.27 -13.28
N ALA A 290 -11.39 0.82 -13.17
CA ALA A 290 -11.07 2.18 -13.58
C ALA A 290 -10.67 2.24 -15.06
N ILE A 291 -11.27 3.18 -15.79
CA ILE A 291 -10.94 3.47 -17.18
C ILE A 291 -9.97 4.66 -17.21
N LEU A 292 -8.72 4.37 -17.57
CA LEU A 292 -7.60 5.31 -17.48
C LEU A 292 -7.49 6.25 -18.68
N GLY A 293 -8.21 5.98 -19.77
CA GLY A 293 -8.11 6.76 -21.01
C GLY A 293 -8.56 8.23 -20.92
N GLY A 294 -9.25 8.60 -19.85
CA GLY A 294 -9.69 9.97 -19.58
C GLY A 294 -8.92 10.68 -18.46
N VAL A 295 -7.82 10.10 -17.96
CA VAL A 295 -7.07 10.70 -16.85
C VAL A 295 -6.38 11.99 -17.29
N GLU A 296 -6.61 13.05 -16.53
CA GLU A 296 -5.98 14.36 -16.72
C GLU A 296 -5.12 14.70 -15.50
N LEU A 297 -3.89 15.14 -15.76
CA LEU A 297 -2.94 15.62 -14.76
C LEU A 297 -2.67 17.12 -14.96
N GLU A 298 -2.89 17.92 -13.91
CA GLU A 298 -2.70 19.37 -13.95
C GLU A 298 -1.79 19.82 -12.80
N GLY A 299 -0.69 20.52 -13.11
CA GLY A 299 0.16 21.13 -12.09
C GLY A 299 -0.50 22.36 -11.45
N LEU A 300 -0.72 22.33 -10.13
CA LEU A 300 -1.35 23.43 -9.38
C LEU A 300 -0.36 24.34 -8.65
N GLY A 301 0.94 24.12 -8.87
CA GLY A 301 2.03 24.82 -8.20
C GLY A 301 3.09 23.85 -7.68
N PRO A 302 4.05 24.35 -6.89
CA PRO A 302 5.12 23.53 -6.33
C PRO A 302 4.57 22.34 -5.54
N ASN A 303 4.99 21.12 -5.89
CA ASN A 303 4.65 19.87 -5.22
C ASN A 303 3.14 19.57 -5.13
N ARG A 304 2.34 20.04 -6.10
CA ARG A 304 0.90 19.79 -6.14
C ARG A 304 0.45 19.48 -7.55
N VAL A 305 -0.11 18.29 -7.74
CA VAL A 305 -0.64 17.84 -9.04
C VAL A 305 -2.06 17.34 -8.83
N ARG A 306 -3.00 17.92 -9.58
CA ARG A 306 -4.38 17.44 -9.63
C ARG A 306 -4.49 16.27 -10.59
N LEU A 307 -5.21 15.24 -10.16
CA LEU A 307 -5.61 14.09 -10.96
C LEU A 307 -7.14 14.08 -11.05
N SER A 308 -7.66 13.98 -12.28
CA SER A 308 -9.10 13.95 -12.54
C SER A 308 -9.44 13.16 -13.81
N GLY A 309 -10.73 13.08 -14.16
CA GLY A 309 -11.19 12.46 -15.41
C GLY A 309 -11.28 10.93 -15.41
N VAL A 310 -10.95 10.27 -14.30
CA VAL A 310 -11.12 8.82 -14.14
C VAL A 310 -12.60 8.45 -14.22
N LYS A 311 -12.93 7.38 -14.96
CA LYS A 311 -14.27 6.80 -15.03
C LYS A 311 -14.30 5.40 -14.47
N GLY A 312 -15.38 5.04 -13.78
CA GLY A 312 -15.56 3.72 -13.19
C GLY A 312 -16.64 2.93 -13.90
N ILE A 313 -16.40 1.64 -14.07
CA ILE A 313 -17.42 0.65 -14.44
C ILE A 313 -17.49 -0.42 -13.34
N PRO A 314 -18.55 -1.27 -13.31
CA PRO A 314 -18.67 -2.33 -12.31
C PRO A 314 -17.39 -3.19 -12.20
N PRO A 315 -17.09 -3.75 -11.01
CA PRO A 315 -15.92 -4.59 -10.81
C PRO A 315 -15.94 -5.83 -11.72
N PRO A 316 -14.77 -6.44 -11.98
CA PRO A 316 -14.71 -7.71 -12.69
C PRO A 316 -15.45 -8.80 -11.91
N PRO A 317 -15.94 -9.86 -12.59
CA PRO A 317 -16.63 -10.98 -11.92
C PRO A 317 -15.66 -11.91 -11.16
N THR A 318 -14.36 -11.67 -11.25
CA THR A 318 -13.29 -12.48 -10.68
C THR A 318 -12.34 -11.64 -9.82
N THR A 319 -11.60 -12.30 -8.93
CA THR A 319 -10.60 -11.69 -8.05
C THR A 319 -9.24 -12.34 -8.30
N LYS A 320 -8.15 -11.55 -8.27
CA LYS A 320 -6.78 -12.07 -8.35
C LYS A 320 -6.50 -12.98 -7.16
N LEU A 321 -5.91 -14.14 -7.42
CA LEU A 321 -5.52 -15.12 -6.42
C LEU A 321 -3.99 -15.32 -6.47
N ALA A 322 -3.31 -15.12 -5.34
CA ALA A 322 -1.91 -15.54 -5.21
C ALA A 322 -1.87 -16.93 -4.55
N ILE A 323 -1.23 -17.89 -5.22
CA ILE A 323 -0.97 -19.24 -4.69
C ILE A 323 0.54 -19.38 -4.47
N CYS A 324 0.96 -19.54 -3.23
CA CYS A 324 2.35 -19.77 -2.88
C CYS A 324 2.55 -21.26 -2.59
N ALA A 325 3.47 -21.90 -3.30
CA ALA A 325 3.86 -23.29 -3.08
C ALA A 325 5.36 -23.43 -2.85
N LEU A 326 5.78 -24.50 -2.17
CA LEU A 326 7.18 -24.74 -1.91
C LEU A 326 7.91 -25.18 -3.19
N GLY A 327 8.68 -24.27 -3.79
CA GLY A 327 9.48 -24.52 -5.01
C GLY A 327 10.91 -25.03 -4.75
N GLY A 328 11.37 -25.10 -3.49
CA GLY A 328 12.75 -25.40 -3.11
C GLY A 328 13.52 -24.15 -2.66
N TYR A 329 14.85 -24.25 -2.60
CA TYR A 329 15.72 -23.16 -2.15
C TYR A 329 16.54 -22.60 -3.32
N GLN A 330 16.37 -21.32 -3.62
CA GLN A 330 17.23 -20.56 -4.54
C GLN A 330 17.38 -19.13 -3.98
N ALA A 331 18.60 -18.61 -3.98
CA ALA A 331 18.91 -17.24 -3.59
C ALA A 331 19.68 -16.55 -4.71
N GLU A 332 19.05 -15.56 -5.34
CA GLU A 332 19.64 -14.69 -6.34
C GLU A 332 19.16 -13.26 -6.09
N VAL A 333 20.07 -12.28 -6.11
CA VAL A 333 19.74 -10.86 -6.03
C VAL A 333 20.44 -10.17 -7.19
N SER A 334 19.65 -9.64 -8.11
CA SER A 334 20.13 -8.91 -9.29
C SER A 334 19.50 -7.54 -9.31
N THR A 335 20.32 -6.49 -9.24
CA THR A 335 19.88 -5.09 -9.37
C THR A 335 20.30 -4.58 -10.74
N TYR A 336 19.34 -4.08 -11.52
CA TYR A 336 19.60 -3.56 -12.86
C TYR A 336 19.49 -2.03 -12.89
N ALA A 337 20.59 -1.36 -13.21
CA ALA A 337 20.56 0.05 -13.61
C ALA A 337 20.23 0.14 -15.12
N VAL A 338 18.96 0.38 -15.44
CA VAL A 338 18.47 0.43 -16.83
C VAL A 338 18.33 1.86 -17.35
N GLY A 339 18.43 2.06 -18.67
CA GLY A 339 18.27 3.35 -19.33
C GLY A 339 19.53 4.23 -19.31
N LEU A 340 19.33 5.55 -19.25
CA LEU A 340 20.42 6.55 -19.21
C LEU A 340 21.02 6.71 -17.80
N ASP A 341 22.15 7.41 -17.69
CA ASP A 341 22.76 7.81 -16.41
C ASP A 341 23.09 6.62 -15.47
N ILE A 342 23.61 5.52 -16.03
CA ILE A 342 23.90 4.28 -15.28
C ILE A 342 24.91 4.51 -14.15
N GLU A 343 25.98 5.26 -14.42
CA GLU A 343 27.03 5.55 -13.43
C GLU A 343 26.48 6.36 -12.25
N GLU A 344 25.64 7.36 -12.54
CA GLU A 344 25.00 8.19 -11.54
C GLU A 344 23.95 7.43 -10.73
N LYS A 345 23.18 6.53 -11.35
CA LYS A 345 22.26 5.63 -10.66
C LYS A 345 23.00 4.71 -9.69
N ALA A 346 24.10 4.10 -10.14
CA ALA A 346 24.93 3.27 -9.28
C ALA A 346 25.55 4.07 -8.12
N ALA A 347 26.01 5.30 -8.39
CA ALA A 347 26.53 6.19 -7.35
C ALA A 347 25.45 6.60 -6.33
N LEU A 348 24.22 6.88 -6.78
CA LEU A 348 23.10 7.19 -5.91
C LEU A 348 22.73 5.98 -5.03
N GLN A 349 22.60 4.79 -5.61
CA GLN A 349 22.31 3.57 -4.86
C GLN A 349 23.39 3.28 -3.82
N ARG A 350 24.67 3.42 -4.20
CA ARG A 350 25.79 3.31 -3.27
C ARG A 350 25.66 4.30 -2.12
N LYS A 351 25.29 5.56 -2.39
CA LYS A 351 25.10 6.58 -1.36
C LYS A 351 23.95 6.25 -0.41
N GLN A 352 22.83 5.74 -0.93
CA GLN A 352 21.69 5.29 -0.12
C GLN A 352 22.10 4.15 0.83
N ILE A 353 22.81 3.15 0.31
CA ILE A 353 23.27 1.99 1.09
C ILE A 353 24.29 2.44 2.16
N LEU A 354 25.35 3.15 1.75
CA LEU A 354 26.40 3.58 2.67
C LEU A 354 25.92 4.61 3.70
N GLY A 355 24.88 5.40 3.40
CA GLY A 355 24.29 6.32 4.35
C GLY A 355 23.52 5.62 5.49
N ARG A 356 23.06 4.38 5.27
CA ARG A 356 22.33 3.58 6.27
C ARG A 356 23.22 2.58 7.01
N LEU A 357 24.24 2.06 6.33
CA LEU A 357 25.30 1.27 6.95
C LEU A 357 26.26 2.25 7.61
N ASN A 358 26.04 2.62 8.87
CA ASN A 358 26.93 3.53 9.61
C ASN A 358 28.40 3.06 9.48
N PRO A 359 29.25 3.66 8.61
CA PRO A 359 30.60 3.15 8.38
C PRO A 359 31.62 3.70 9.37
N ASP A 360 31.18 4.49 10.35
CA ASP A 360 31.97 5.09 11.43
C ASP A 360 31.39 4.76 12.82
#